data_AF-A0A6L8BFY4-F1
#
_entry.id   AF-A0A6L8BFY4-F1
#
_cell.length_a   1.000
_cell.length_b   1.000
_cell.length_c   1.000
_cell.angle_alpha   90.00
_cell.angle_beta   90.00
_cell.angle_gamma   90.00
#
_symmetry.space_group_name_H-M   'P 1'
#
loop_
_entity.id
_entity.type
_entity.pdbx_description
1 polymer ?
#
loop_
_entity_poly.entity_id
_entity_poly.type
_entity_poly.pdbx_seq_one_letter_code
_entity_poly.pdbx_strand_id
1 'polypeptide(L)'
;MRTGRALLRTWGGYLDRFLRDRESLGTENRFVDFHFDEFVGNQMRVVDRIYDRFGWELDPQSRTRMEDFLRRERKDKHGVHAYSLEQFGLSAAEFDQRYKRYHEFLRELKAT
;
A
#
# COMPACT_ATOMS: atom_id res chain seq x y z
N MET A 1 26.98 -3.71 4.84
CA MET A 1 25.64 -4.15 4.37
C MET A 1 24.59 -3.66 5.35
N ARG A 2 23.52 -2.98 4.89
CA ARG A 2 22.35 -2.73 5.75
C ARG A 2 21.64 -4.08 5.95
N THR A 3 21.62 -4.59 7.18
CA THR A 3 21.04 -5.91 7.52
C THR A 3 19.51 -5.91 7.41
N GLY A 4 18.88 -7.09 7.25
CA GLY A 4 17.41 -7.22 7.24
C GLY A 4 16.75 -6.61 8.48
N ARG A 5 17.39 -6.73 9.64
CA ARG A 5 16.95 -6.11 10.91
C ARG A 5 16.99 -4.58 10.89
N ALA A 6 17.94 -3.99 10.17
CA ALA A 6 17.98 -2.55 10.01
C ALA A 6 16.76 -2.06 9.20
N LEU A 7 16.42 -2.76 8.10
CA LEU A 7 15.21 -2.47 7.33
C LEU A 7 13.95 -2.68 8.16
N LEU A 8 13.87 -3.78 8.91
CA LEU A 8 12.75 -4.10 9.79
C LEU A 8 12.50 -3.01 10.84
N ARG A 9 13.56 -2.47 11.45
CA ARG A 9 13.45 -1.35 12.40
C ARG A 9 13.01 -0.06 11.71
N THR A 10 13.65 0.30 10.59
CA THR A 10 13.39 1.57 9.90
C THR A 10 11.97 1.63 9.35
N TRP A 11 11.55 0.63 8.58
CA TRP A 11 10.22 0.61 7.96
C TRP A 11 9.12 0.53 9.00
N GLY A 12 9.25 -0.35 9.99
CA GLY A 12 8.29 -0.37 11.07
C GLY A 12 8.22 0.96 11.81
N GLY A 13 9.34 1.68 11.98
CA GLY A 13 9.35 2.98 12.67
C GLY A 13 8.55 4.04 11.91
N TYR A 14 8.64 4.02 10.58
CA TYR A 14 7.83 4.88 9.71
C TYR A 14 6.35 4.54 9.78
N LEU A 15 5.98 3.26 9.76
CA LEU A 15 4.58 2.84 9.88
C LEU A 15 3.99 3.16 11.26
N ASP A 16 4.75 2.93 12.34
CA ASP A 16 4.30 3.28 13.69
C ASP A 16 4.07 4.79 13.80
N ARG A 17 4.95 5.60 13.20
CA ARG A 17 4.78 7.05 13.16
C ARG A 17 3.57 7.45 12.34
N PHE A 18 3.39 6.89 11.15
CA PHE A 18 2.22 7.14 10.32
C PHE A 18 0.91 6.87 11.07
N LEU A 19 0.80 5.72 11.75
CA LEU A 19 -0.41 5.36 12.50
C LEU A 19 -0.66 6.32 13.67
N ARG A 20 0.37 6.70 14.43
CA ARG A 20 0.23 7.68 15.52
C ARG A 20 -0.17 9.06 15.01
N ASP A 21 0.48 9.53 13.95
CA ASP A 21 0.23 10.86 13.39
C ASP A 21 -1.20 10.90 12.80
N ARG A 22 -1.62 9.87 12.07
CA ARG A 22 -2.99 9.74 11.55
C ARG A 22 -4.06 9.76 12.64
N GLU A 23 -3.86 8.97 13.70
CA GLU A 23 -4.77 8.90 14.85
C GLU A 23 -4.87 10.26 15.57
N SER A 24 -3.74 10.94 15.80
CA SER A 24 -3.72 12.21 16.53
C SER A 24 -4.25 13.41 15.74
N LEU A 25 -4.10 13.41 14.41
CA LEU A 25 -4.52 14.52 13.56
C LEU A 25 -6.04 14.56 13.35
N GLY A 26 -6.75 13.45 13.54
CA GLY A 26 -8.21 13.39 13.33
C GLY A 26 -8.64 13.67 11.88
N THR A 27 -7.73 13.54 10.91
CA THR A 27 -7.96 13.85 9.50
C THR A 27 -8.28 12.62 8.67
N GLU A 28 -9.08 11.71 9.19
CA GLU A 28 -9.46 10.47 8.51
C GLU A 28 -10.14 10.76 7.15
N ASN A 29 -10.80 11.92 7.05
CA ASN A 29 -11.39 12.42 5.81
C ASN A 29 -10.39 12.76 4.68
N ARG A 30 -9.09 12.79 4.98
CA ARG A 30 -8.02 13.14 4.04
C ARG A 30 -7.28 11.94 3.45
N PHE A 31 -7.62 10.72 3.90
CA PHE A 31 -7.00 9.49 3.43
C PHE A 31 -7.92 8.71 2.50
N VAL A 32 -7.30 8.04 1.53
CA VAL A 32 -7.90 6.98 0.71
C VAL A 32 -6.97 5.78 0.82
N ASP A 33 -7.45 4.72 1.45
CA ASP A 33 -6.71 3.48 1.60
C ASP A 33 -7.27 2.42 0.63
N PHE A 34 -6.39 1.61 0.05
CA PHE A 34 -6.70 0.40 -0.72
C PHE A 34 -5.66 -0.65 -0.43
N HIS A 35 -6.03 -1.91 -0.64
CA HIS A 35 -5.04 -2.96 -0.79
C HIS A 35 -4.39 -2.88 -2.16
N PHE A 36 -3.10 -3.22 -2.22
CA PHE A 36 -2.38 -3.28 -3.49
C PHE A 36 -3.03 -4.25 -4.49
N ASP A 37 -3.58 -5.37 -4.01
CA ASP A 37 -4.31 -6.33 -4.85
C ASP A 37 -5.57 -5.73 -5.48
N GLU A 38 -6.27 -4.83 -4.76
CA GLU A 38 -7.40 -4.09 -5.32
C GLU A 38 -6.95 -3.19 -6.47
N PHE A 39 -5.84 -2.48 -6.28
CA PHE A 39 -5.26 -1.60 -7.29
C PHE A 39 -4.80 -2.38 -8.53
N VAL A 40 -4.07 -3.49 -8.34
CA VAL A 40 -3.62 -4.33 -9.46
C VAL A 40 -4.81 -4.99 -10.18
N GLY A 41 -5.89 -5.32 -9.47
CA GLY A 41 -7.10 -5.88 -10.05
C GLY A 41 -7.85 -4.89 -10.94
N ASN A 42 -7.93 -3.62 -10.55
CA ASN A 42 -8.55 -2.56 -11.35
C ASN A 42 -8.06 -1.16 -10.93
N GLN A 43 -7.03 -0.63 -11.61
CA GLN A 43 -6.50 0.69 -11.29
C GLN A 43 -7.52 1.82 -11.47
N MET A 44 -8.35 1.77 -12.52
CA MET A 44 -9.30 2.85 -12.81
C MET A 44 -10.40 2.95 -11.75
N ARG A 45 -10.84 1.82 -11.19
CA ARG A 45 -11.78 1.83 -10.05
C ARG A 45 -11.19 2.51 -8.81
N VAL A 46 -9.88 2.33 -8.56
CA VAL A 46 -9.20 3.03 -7.46
C VAL A 46 -9.11 4.53 -7.73
N VAL A 47 -8.82 4.93 -8.98
CA VAL A 47 -8.85 6.34 -9.38
C VAL A 47 -10.24 6.94 -9.14
N ASP A 48 -11.31 6.26 -9.55
CA ASP A 48 -12.68 6.72 -9.33
C ASP A 48 -12.94 6.99 -7.84
N ARG A 49 -12.57 6.04 -6.97
CA ARG A 49 -12.73 6.21 -5.52
C ARG A 49 -11.93 7.39 -4.96
N ILE A 50 -10.74 7.67 -5.48
CA ILE A 50 -9.94 8.83 -5.06
C ILE A 50 -10.67 10.12 -5.42
N TYR A 51 -11.20 10.23 -6.64
CA TYR A 51 -11.92 11.42 -7.07
C TYR A 51 -13.22 11.62 -6.29
N ASP A 52 -14.01 10.55 -6.12
CA ASP A 52 -15.25 10.57 -5.34
C ASP A 52 -14.99 10.99 -3.88
N ARG A 53 -13.91 10.48 -3.26
CA ARG A 53 -13.54 10.82 -1.88
C ARG A 53 -13.39 12.32 -1.66
N PHE A 54 -12.75 12.98 -2.62
CA PHE A 54 -12.41 14.40 -2.52
C PHE A 54 -13.44 15.30 -3.22
N GLY A 55 -14.51 14.72 -3.78
CA GLY A 55 -15.53 15.45 -4.52
C GLY A 55 -14.98 16.11 -5.78
N TRP A 56 -13.98 15.49 -6.41
CA TRP A 56 -13.36 15.98 -7.64
C TRP A 56 -14.01 15.35 -8.86
N GLU A 57 -14.08 16.10 -9.95
CA GLU A 57 -14.51 15.58 -11.25
C GLU A 57 -13.29 15.07 -12.01
N LEU A 58 -13.32 13.80 -12.43
CA LEU A 58 -12.33 13.25 -13.36
C LEU A 58 -12.76 13.56 -14.78
N ASP A 59 -12.08 14.50 -15.42
CA ASP A 59 -12.40 14.86 -16.78
C ASP A 59 -12.18 13.68 -17.77
N PRO A 60 -12.99 13.59 -18.84
CA PRO A 60 -12.92 12.47 -19.78
C PRO A 60 -11.58 12.32 -20.48
N GLN A 61 -10.86 13.43 -20.70
CA GLN A 61 -9.58 13.40 -21.40
C GLN A 61 -8.50 12.79 -20.51
N SER A 62 -8.45 13.15 -19.23
CA SER A 62 -7.55 12.56 -18.24
C SER A 62 -7.84 11.07 -18.04
N ARG A 63 -9.11 10.67 -17.91
CA ARG A 63 -9.49 9.25 -17.87
C ARG A 63 -8.94 8.49 -19.07
N THR A 64 -9.19 9.00 -20.27
CA THR A 64 -8.73 8.36 -21.51
C THR A 64 -7.21 8.19 -21.52
N ARG A 65 -6.45 9.21 -21.10
CA ARG A 65 -4.97 9.13 -21.03
C ARG A 65 -4.49 8.07 -20.03
N MET A 66 -5.13 7.94 -18.87
CA MET A 66 -4.80 6.91 -17.88
C MET A 66 -5.09 5.51 -18.43
N GLU A 67 -6.25 5.31 -19.04
CA GLU A 67 -6.62 4.03 -19.65
C GLU A 67 -5.67 3.66 -20.80
N ASP A 68 -5.30 4.62 -21.65
CA ASP A 68 -4.34 4.43 -22.73
C ASP A 68 -2.97 3.99 -22.20
N PHE A 69 -2.49 4.64 -21.13
CA PHE A 69 -1.26 4.26 -20.45
C PHE A 69 -1.33 2.82 -19.92
N LEU A 70 -2.41 2.45 -19.22
CA LEU A 70 -2.59 1.11 -18.69
C LEU A 70 -2.64 0.03 -19.80
N ARG A 71 -3.20 0.35 -20.96
CA ARG A 71 -3.19 -0.57 -22.11
C ARG A 71 -1.80 -0.78 -22.70
N ARG A 72 -0.93 0.24 -22.68
CA ARG A 72 0.46 0.17 -23.17
C ARG A 72 1.38 -0.55 -22.18
N GLU A 73 1.22 -0.28 -20.89
CA GLU A 73 2.07 -0.78 -19.81
C GLU A 73 1.68 -2.19 -19.32
N ARG A 74 1.00 -3.01 -20.15
CA ARG A 74 0.72 -4.40 -19.79
C ARG A 74 2.05 -5.13 -19.60
N LYS A 75 2.49 -5.18 -18.33
CA LYS A 75 3.78 -5.72 -17.91
C LYS A 75 3.89 -7.17 -18.33
N ASP A 76 4.75 -7.41 -19.31
CA ASP A 76 5.31 -8.72 -19.53
C ASP A 76 6.14 -9.13 -18.30
N LYS A 77 5.62 -10.19 -17.66
CA LYS A 77 6.20 -11.18 -16.75
C LYS A 77 7.67 -10.97 -16.36
N HIS A 78 7.89 -10.33 -15.22
CA HIS A 78 9.11 -10.55 -14.45
C HIS A 78 8.90 -11.83 -13.63
N GLY A 79 9.84 -12.77 -13.71
CA GLY A 79 9.76 -14.06 -13.01
C GLY A 79 9.55 -13.89 -11.52
N VAL A 80 8.89 -14.87 -10.89
CA VAL A 80 8.70 -14.88 -9.44
C VAL A 80 10.03 -15.22 -8.79
N HIS A 81 10.78 -14.21 -8.37
CA HIS A 81 11.90 -14.41 -7.46
C HIS A 81 11.33 -14.72 -6.07
N ALA A 82 11.46 -15.97 -5.64
CA ALA A 82 11.09 -16.38 -4.29
C ALA A 82 12.17 -15.94 -3.31
N TYR A 83 11.83 -15.00 -2.44
CA TYR A 83 12.67 -14.57 -1.33
C TYR A 83 12.10 -15.08 -0.01
N SER A 84 12.97 -15.44 0.94
CA SER A 84 12.58 -15.83 2.30
C SER A 84 13.15 -14.87 3.34
N LEU A 85 12.50 -14.75 4.50
CA LEU A 85 12.98 -13.88 5.59
C LEU A 85 14.33 -14.35 6.14
N GLU A 86 14.55 -15.66 6.14
CA GLU A 86 15.76 -16.32 6.63
C GLU A 86 16.99 -15.92 5.81
N GLN A 87 16.82 -15.67 4.50
CA GLN A 87 17.89 -15.16 3.63
C GLN A 87 18.43 -13.79 4.10
N PHE A 88 17.64 -13.06 4.89
CA PHE A 88 18.00 -11.76 5.45
C PHE A 88 18.26 -11.82 6.97
N GLY A 89 18.33 -13.03 7.54
CA GLY A 89 18.57 -13.26 8.97
C GLY A 89 17.40 -12.84 9.87
N LEU A 90 16.18 -12.90 9.33
CA LEU A 90 14.92 -12.61 10.02
C LEU A 90 14.09 -13.89 10.20
N SER A 91 13.21 -13.88 11.20
CA SER A 91 12.18 -14.92 11.38
C SER A 91 10.79 -14.34 11.15
N ALA A 92 9.82 -15.18 10.78
CA ALA A 92 8.42 -14.78 10.68
C ALA A 92 7.88 -14.18 12.00
N ALA A 93 8.21 -14.79 13.14
CA ALA A 93 7.80 -14.27 14.45
C ALA A 93 8.34 -12.86 14.74
N GLU A 94 9.62 -12.60 14.42
CA GLU A 94 10.21 -11.26 14.57
C GLU A 94 9.53 -10.23 13.64
N PHE A 95 9.19 -10.65 12.42
CA PHE A 95 8.50 -9.82 11.44
C PHE A 95 7.06 -9.49 11.88
N ASP A 96 6.29 -10.51 12.27
CA ASP A 96 4.90 -10.37 12.72
C ASP A 96 4.81 -9.54 13.99
N GLN A 97 5.72 -9.75 14.94
CA GLN A 97 5.79 -8.93 16.15
C GLN A 97 6.10 -7.48 15.80
N ARG A 98 7.02 -7.22 14.86
CA ARG A 98 7.37 -5.85 14.46
C ARG A 98 6.20 -5.11 13.83
N TYR A 99 5.44 -5.78 12.96
CA TYR A 99 4.38 -5.16 12.17
C TYR A 99 2.97 -5.39 12.72
N LYS A 100 2.83 -6.00 13.91
CA LYS A 100 1.53 -6.33 14.52
C LYS A 100 0.50 -5.20 14.44
N ARG A 101 0.87 -3.99 14.88
CA ARG A 101 -0.03 -2.81 14.87
C ARG A 101 -0.48 -2.44 13.46
N TYR A 102 0.42 -2.52 12.49
CA TYR A 102 0.10 -2.24 11.09
C TYR A 102 -0.75 -3.36 10.47
N HIS A 103 -0.50 -4.62 10.80
CA HIS A 103 -1.33 -5.75 10.38
C HIS A 103 -2.76 -5.66 10.96
N GLU A 104 -2.92 -5.17 12.18
CA GLU A 104 -4.24 -4.86 12.77
C GLU A 104 -4.95 -3.78 11.96
N PHE A 105 -4.31 -2.64 11.71
CA PHE A 105 -4.83 -1.57 10.85
C PHE A 105 -5.25 -2.09 9.46
N LEU A 106 -4.42 -2.90 8.80
CA LEU A 106 -4.75 -3.47 7.48
C LEU A 106 -5.93 -4.46 7.52
N ARG A 107 -6.14 -5.17 8.64
CA ARG A 107 -7.29 -6.07 8.79
C ARG A 107 -8.59 -5.29 8.97
N GLU A 108 -8.55 -4.20 9.72
CA GLU A 108 -9.69 -3.29 9.88
C GLU A 108 -10.06 -2.62 8.55
N LEU A 109 -9.05 -2.26 7.73
CA LEU A 109 -9.28 -1.74 6.39
C LEU A 109 -10.03 -2.73 5.49
N LYS A 110 -9.71 -4.04 5.53
CA LYS A 110 -10.43 -5.07 4.75
C LYS A 110 -11.91 -5.21 5.11
N ALA A 111 -12.29 -4.82 6.33
CA ALA A 111 -13.65 -4.95 6.81
C ALA A 111 -14.58 -3.80 6.35
N THR A 112 -14.01 -2.78 5.72
CA THR A 112 -14.71 -1.58 5.20
C THR A 112 -14.85 -1.65 3.69
#